data_AF-A0AA36B8V8-F1
#
_entry.id   AF-A0AA36B8V8-F1
#
_cell.length_a   1.000
_cell.length_b   1.000
_cell.length_c   1.000
_cell.angle_alpha   90.00
_cell.angle_beta   90.00
_cell.angle_gamma   90.00
#
_symmetry.space_group_name_H-M   'P 1'
#
loop_
_entity.id
_entity.type
_entity.pdbx_description
1 polymer ?
#
loop_
_entity_poly.entity_id
_entity_poly.type
_entity_poly.pdbx_seq_one_letter_code
_entity_poly.pdbx_strand_id
1 'polypeptide(L)'
;MSCSKLSKKRKIEEEYRVFNENWTEKYFFTNVGVKAACLIYSETVAVFKEYNLKRHFQTKHVNFGHNLSKQELQKKANDLTKRLKQQQNVFDKTSSLQRNATKASFILANKIAK
;
A
#
# COMPACT_ATOMS: atom_id res chain seq x y z
N MET A 1 11.82 -31.01 -33.30
CA MET A 1 11.72 -30.53 -31.91
C MET A 1 11.46 -29.03 -31.95
N SER A 2 10.24 -28.59 -31.61
CA SER A 2 9.89 -27.15 -31.62
C SER A 2 10.49 -26.47 -30.41
N CYS A 3 11.36 -25.48 -30.67
CA CYS A 3 11.91 -24.61 -29.64
C CYS A 3 10.80 -23.64 -29.20
N SER A 4 10.22 -23.87 -28.02
CA SER A 4 9.23 -22.98 -27.41
C SER A 4 9.89 -21.62 -27.12
N LYS A 5 9.44 -20.56 -27.81
CA LYS A 5 9.81 -19.17 -27.49
C LYS A 5 9.57 -18.93 -26.00
N LEU A 6 10.63 -18.70 -25.23
CA LEU A 6 10.54 -18.22 -23.86
C LEU A 6 9.77 -16.89 -23.88
N SER A 7 8.54 -16.90 -23.35
CA SER A 7 7.72 -15.70 -23.25
C SER A 7 8.50 -14.65 -22.45
N LYS A 8 8.77 -13.49 -23.06
CA LYS A 8 9.39 -12.33 -22.39
C LYS A 8 8.61 -12.07 -21.09
N LYS A 9 9.24 -12.26 -19.93
CA LYS A 9 8.61 -11.94 -18.64
C LYS A 9 8.33 -10.44 -18.63
N ARG A 10 7.05 -10.07 -18.67
CA ARG A 10 6.61 -8.68 -18.70
C ARG A 10 6.99 -8.00 -17.39
N LYS A 11 7.72 -6.87 -17.46
CA LYS A 11 8.06 -6.08 -16.28
C LYS A 11 6.82 -5.31 -15.81
N ILE A 12 6.60 -5.23 -14.50
CA ILE A 12 5.44 -4.56 -13.92
C ILE A 12 5.44 -3.05 -14.26
N GLU A 13 6.62 -2.46 -14.37
CA GLU A 13 6.86 -1.05 -14.73
C GLU A 13 6.39 -0.69 -16.15
N GLU A 14 6.41 -1.63 -17.09
CA GLU A 14 6.02 -1.40 -18.49
C GLU A 14 4.51 -1.29 -18.69
N GLU A 15 3.70 -1.81 -17.77
CA GLU A 15 2.24 -1.90 -17.94
C GLU A 15 1.46 -0.72 -17.34
N TYR A 16 2.12 0.32 -16.80
CA TYR A 16 1.48 1.52 -16.22
C TYR A 16 0.23 1.20 -15.39
N ARG A 17 0.28 0.14 -14.58
CA ARG A 17 -0.90 -0.30 -13.85
C ARG A 17 -1.15 0.68 -12.71
N VAL A 18 -2.17 1.51 -12.84
CA VAL A 18 -2.58 2.48 -11.82
C VAL A 18 -3.56 1.83 -10.85
N PHE A 19 -3.44 2.16 -9.56
CA PHE A 19 -4.41 1.73 -8.57
C PHE A 19 -5.77 2.39 -8.80
N ASN A 20 -6.85 1.60 -8.87
CA ASN A 20 -8.21 2.13 -8.99
C ASN A 20 -8.82 2.34 -7.60
N GLU A 21 -9.24 3.58 -7.30
CA GLU A 21 -9.80 3.95 -6.00
C GLU A 21 -11.06 3.16 -5.62
N ASN A 22 -11.84 2.70 -6.59
CA ASN A 22 -13.02 1.85 -6.37
C ASN A 22 -12.67 0.52 -5.68
N TRP A 23 -11.42 0.05 -5.79
CA TRP A 23 -10.97 -1.13 -5.07
C TRP A 23 -10.91 -0.93 -3.55
N THR A 24 -10.87 0.32 -3.09
CA THR A 24 -10.96 0.65 -1.66
C THR A 24 -12.32 0.27 -1.09
N GLU A 25 -13.40 0.65 -1.78
CA GLU A 25 -14.75 0.35 -1.33
C GLU A 25 -15.13 -1.11 -1.58
N LYS A 26 -14.69 -1.69 -2.71
CA LYS A 26 -15.04 -3.06 -3.09
C LYS A 26 -14.28 -4.14 -2.33
N TYR A 27 -12.98 -3.91 -2.08
CA TYR A 27 -12.06 -4.95 -1.60
C TYR A 27 -11.26 -4.53 -0.38
N PHE A 28 -11.49 -3.33 0.17
CA PHE A 28 -10.76 -2.81 1.32
C PHE A 28 -9.24 -2.74 1.08
N PHE A 29 -8.84 -2.31 -0.12
CA PHE A 29 -7.43 -2.08 -0.45
C PHE A 29 -7.12 -0.60 -0.62
N THR A 30 -5.89 -0.20 -0.33
CA THR A 30 -5.40 1.14 -0.64
C THR A 30 -4.01 1.09 -1.27
N ASN A 31 -3.62 2.15 -1.96
CA ASN A 31 -2.29 2.27 -2.52
C ASN A 31 -1.28 2.69 -1.45
N VAL A 32 -0.20 1.91 -1.30
CA VAL A 32 0.97 2.27 -0.51
C VAL A 32 2.23 2.13 -1.39
N GLY A 33 2.65 3.25 -1.98
CA GLY A 33 3.79 3.30 -2.89
C GLY A 33 3.53 2.56 -4.20
N VAL A 34 4.20 1.43 -4.39
CA VAL A 34 4.08 0.57 -5.60
C VAL A 34 3.28 -0.70 -5.34
N LYS A 35 2.65 -0.83 -4.16
CA LYS A 35 1.90 -2.02 -3.74
C LYS A 35 0.52 -1.64 -3.24
N ALA A 36 -0.42 -2.58 -3.34
CA ALA A 36 -1.73 -2.44 -2.71
C ALA A 36 -1.65 -3.04 -1.29
N ALA A 37 -2.15 -2.33 -0.29
CA ALA A 37 -2.23 -2.80 1.10
C ALA A 37 -3.68 -3.10 1.48
N CYS A 38 -3.92 -4.26 2.09
CA CYS A 38 -5.20 -4.64 2.64
C CYS A 38 -5.45 -3.87 3.95
N LEU A 39 -6.59 -3.20 4.05
CA LEU A 39 -6.97 -2.39 5.21
C LEU A 39 -7.43 -3.22 6.43
N ILE A 40 -7.69 -4.52 6.25
CA ILE A 40 -8.24 -5.39 7.30
C ILE A 40 -7.12 -6.14 8.05
N TYR A 41 -6.18 -6.74 7.32
CA TYR A 41 -5.06 -7.52 7.90
C TYR A 41 -3.66 -6.97 7.59
N SER A 42 -3.56 -5.81 6.93
CA SER A 42 -2.27 -5.18 6.59
C SER A 42 -1.33 -6.02 5.70
N GLU A 43 -1.83 -7.08 5.07
CA GLU A 43 -1.10 -7.81 4.03
C GLU A 43 -0.96 -6.95 2.75
N THR A 44 0.11 -7.14 1.97
CA THR A 44 0.33 -6.38 0.72
C THR A 44 0.31 -7.26 -0.52
N VAL A 45 -0.21 -6.70 -1.61
CA VAL A 45 -0.24 -7.30 -2.95
C VAL A 45 0.61 -6.44 -3.88
N ALA A 46 1.66 -7.03 -4.44
CA ALA A 46 2.66 -6.30 -5.22
C ALA A 46 2.16 -5.79 -6.58
N VAL A 47 1.04 -6.31 -7.09
CA VAL A 47 0.56 -6.00 -8.43
C VAL A 47 -0.87 -5.47 -8.38
N PHE A 48 -1.05 -4.27 -8.92
CA PHE A 48 -2.35 -3.62 -9.12
C PHE A 48 -3.18 -4.34 -10.19
N LYS A 49 -3.80 -5.46 -9.81
CA LYS A 49 -4.77 -6.20 -10.61
C LYS A 49 -5.98 -6.51 -9.77
N GLU A 50 -7.15 -6.11 -10.24
CA GLU A 50 -8.42 -6.38 -9.58
C GLU A 50 -8.59 -7.86 -9.23
N TYR A 51 -8.20 -8.78 -10.13
CA TYR A 51 -8.21 -10.23 -9.87
C TYR A 51 -7.44 -10.60 -8.60
N ASN A 52 -6.24 -10.04 -8.39
CA ASN A 52 -5.41 -10.34 -7.22
C ASN A 52 -6.07 -9.84 -5.94
N LEU A 53 -6.61 -8.62 -5.96
CA LEU A 53 -7.25 -7.98 -4.80
C LEU A 53 -8.56 -8.68 -4.44
N LYS A 54 -9.39 -8.96 -5.45
CA LYS A 54 -10.64 -9.70 -5.31
C LYS A 54 -10.40 -11.10 -4.75
N ARG A 55 -9.44 -11.85 -5.29
CA ARG A 55 -9.08 -13.19 -4.79
C ARG A 55 -8.60 -13.13 -3.34
N HIS A 56 -7.72 -12.18 -3.02
CA HIS A 56 -7.29 -11.98 -1.63
C HIS A 56 -8.51 -11.74 -0.72
N PHE A 57 -9.38 -10.79 -1.10
CA PHE A 57 -10.55 -10.46 -0.29
C PHE A 57 -11.47 -11.66 -0.09
N GLN A 58 -11.82 -12.36 -1.16
CA GLN A 58 -12.72 -13.51 -1.10
C GLN A 58 -12.14 -14.70 -0.33
N THR A 59 -10.81 -14.89 -0.30
CA THR A 59 -10.19 -16.03 0.39
C THR A 59 -9.81 -15.74 1.83
N LYS A 60 -9.38 -14.52 2.14
CA LYS A 60 -8.94 -14.11 3.48
C LYS A 60 -10.07 -13.50 4.30
N HIS A 61 -11.11 -12.97 3.65
CA HIS A 61 -12.19 -12.20 4.27
C HIS A 61 -13.58 -12.74 3.91
N VAL A 62 -13.74 -14.06 3.81
CA VAL A 62 -14.98 -14.74 3.41
C VAL A 62 -16.22 -14.21 4.16
N ASN A 63 -16.08 -13.98 5.47
CA ASN A 63 -17.18 -13.57 6.35
C ASN A 63 -17.16 -12.07 6.68
N PHE A 64 -16.24 -11.31 6.10
CA PHE A 64 -16.12 -9.89 6.44
C PHE A 64 -17.29 -9.11 5.88
N GLY A 65 -18.01 -8.41 6.76
CA GLY A 65 -19.05 -7.48 6.33
C GLY A 65 -20.36 -8.12 5.88
N HIS A 66 -20.54 -9.43 6.08
CA HIS A 66 -21.78 -10.14 5.73
C HIS A 66 -23.03 -9.51 6.38
N ASN A 67 -22.89 -9.00 7.60
CA ASN A 67 -23.99 -8.39 8.35
C ASN A 67 -24.02 -6.86 8.25
N LEU A 68 -23.16 -6.26 7.42
CA LEU A 68 -23.07 -4.81 7.28
C LEU A 68 -23.79 -4.36 6.01
N SER A 69 -24.54 -3.27 6.12
CA SER A 69 -25.09 -2.58 4.96
C SER A 69 -23.98 -1.98 4.09
N LYS A 70 -24.32 -1.64 2.84
CA LYS A 70 -23.39 -0.97 1.92
C LYS A 70 -22.83 0.34 2.49
N GLN A 71 -23.67 1.12 3.19
CA GLN A 71 -23.26 2.39 3.81
C GLN A 71 -22.26 2.15 4.96
N GLU A 72 -22.51 1.14 5.80
CA GLU A 72 -21.60 0.79 6.88
C GLU A 72 -20.26 0.28 6.37
N LEU A 73 -20.25 -0.51 5.28
CA LEU A 73 -19.02 -0.95 4.62
C LEU A 73 -18.20 0.23 4.08
N GLN A 74 -18.86 1.17 3.41
CA GLN A 74 -18.20 2.37 2.88
C GLN A 74 -17.62 3.22 4.02
N LYS A 75 -18.38 3.44 5.08
CA LYS A 75 -17.91 4.13 6.29
C LYS A 75 -16.69 3.44 6.88
N LYS A 76 -16.73 2.11 7.00
CA LYS A 76 -15.62 1.31 7.53
C LYS A 76 -14.38 1.40 6.64
N ALA A 77 -14.52 1.37 5.32
CA ALA A 77 -13.41 1.54 4.38
C ALA A 77 -12.74 2.92 4.55
N ASN A 78 -13.54 3.97 4.69
CA ASN A 78 -13.08 5.33 4.91
C ASN A 78 -12.36 5.48 6.27
N ASP A 79 -12.93 4.94 7.33
CA ASP A 79 -12.35 5.00 8.68
C ASP A 79 -11.00 4.28 8.73
N LEU A 80 -10.90 3.09 8.13
CA LEU A 80 -9.65 2.33 8.05
C LEU A 80 -8.59 3.07 7.23
N THR A 81 -8.99 3.65 6.09
CA THR A 81 -8.09 4.45 5.25
C THR A 81 -7.58 5.68 5.99
N LYS A 82 -8.47 6.39 6.70
CA LYS A 82 -8.11 7.57 7.50
C LYS A 82 -7.13 7.18 8.61
N ARG A 83 -7.40 6.09 9.33
CA ARG A 83 -6.52 5.58 10.39
C ARG A 83 -5.13 5.24 9.85
N LEU A 84 -5.05 4.57 8.69
CA LEU A 84 -3.76 4.25 8.06
C LEU A 84 -2.98 5.52 7.69
N LYS A 85 -3.64 6.51 7.08
CA LYS A 85 -3.00 7.80 6.75
C LYS A 85 -2.49 8.53 7.99
N GLN A 86 -3.25 8.48 9.09
CA GLN A 86 -2.80 9.05 10.36
C GLN A 86 -1.55 8.34 10.89
N GLN A 87 -1.49 7.02 10.81
CA GLN A 87 -0.29 6.25 11.19
C GLN A 87 0.92 6.63 10.33
N GLN A 88 0.75 6.69 9.01
CA GLN A 88 1.82 7.10 8.07
C GLN A 88 2.35 8.49 8.38
N ASN A 89 1.46 9.46 8.61
CA ASN A 89 1.84 10.83 8.95
C ASN A 89 2.70 10.92 10.23
N VAL A 90 2.46 10.05 11.21
CA VAL A 90 3.31 9.99 12.41
C VAL A 90 4.71 9.52 12.05
N PHE A 91 4.83 8.43 11.28
CA PHE A 91 6.12 7.91 10.84
C PHE A 91 6.90 8.92 9.97
N ASP A 92 6.24 9.60 9.05
CA ASP A 92 6.86 10.59 8.17
C ASP A 92 7.41 11.78 8.97
N LYS A 93 6.64 12.26 9.96
CA LYS A 93 7.09 13.32 10.87
C LYS A 93 8.30 12.89 11.67
N THR A 94 8.26 11.71 12.29
CA THR A 94 9.39 11.19 13.07
C THR A 94 10.64 11.00 12.20
N SER A 95 10.49 10.42 11.01
CA SER A 95 11.59 10.21 10.06
C SER A 95 12.21 11.53 9.60
N SER A 96 11.38 12.53 9.29
CA SER A 96 11.88 13.86 8.89
C SER A 96 12.65 14.56 10.00
N LEU A 97 12.17 14.47 11.25
CA LEU A 97 12.86 15.01 12.42
C LEU A 97 14.23 14.35 12.63
N GLN A 98 14.27 13.01 12.58
CA GLN A 98 15.51 12.26 12.72
C GLN A 98 16.53 12.66 11.64
N ARG A 99 16.11 12.72 10.38
CA ARG A 99 16.98 13.14 9.27
C ARG A 99 17.54 14.55 9.47
N ASN A 100 16.71 15.49 9.94
CA ASN A 100 17.13 16.85 10.22
C ASN A 100 18.14 16.91 11.37
N ALA A 101 17.90 16.16 12.45
CA ALA A 101 18.82 16.05 13.58
C ALA A 101 20.18 15.49 13.12
N THR A 102 20.18 14.38 12.38
CA THR A 102 21.42 13.79 11.83
C THR A 102 22.19 14.78 10.96
N LYS A 103 21.49 15.54 10.10
CA LYS A 103 22.11 16.57 9.25
C LYS A 103 22.75 17.68 10.10
N ALA A 104 22.07 18.16 11.13
CA ALA A 104 22.59 19.19 12.03
C ALA A 104 23.82 18.70 12.79
N SER A 105 23.77 17.49 13.36
CA SER A 105 24.91 16.87 14.05
C SER A 105 26.12 16.68 13.14
N PHE A 106 25.91 16.26 11.89
CA PHE A 106 26.98 16.14 10.90
C PHE A 106 27.66 17.49 10.61
N ILE A 107 26.86 18.54 10.40
CA ILE A 107 27.38 19.89 10.15
C ILE A 107 28.20 20.37 11.36
N LEU A 108 27.71 20.14 12.58
CA LEU A 108 28.41 20.53 13.81
C LEU A 108 29.75 19.78 13.96
N ALA A 109 29.75 18.45 13.78
CA ALA A 109 30.96 17.65 13.88
C ALA A 109 32.03 18.08 12.86
N ASN A 110 31.63 18.37 11.62
CA ASN A 110 32.54 18.85 10.57
C ASN A 110 33.12 20.23 10.92
N LYS A 111 32.34 21.11 11.56
CA LYS A 111 32.84 22.40 12.04
C LYS A 111 33.82 22.27 13.20
N ILE A 112 33.66 21.26 14.06
CA ILE A 112 34.58 21.00 15.19
C ILE A 112 35.88 20.36 14.71
N ALA A 113 35.82 19.52 13.68
CA ALA A 113 36.98 18.81 13.15
C ALA A 113 37.89 19.67 12.24
N LYS A 114 37.47 20.90 11.89
CA LYS A 114 38.24 21.89 11.13
C LYS A 114 38.79 22.95 12.06
#